data_AF-A0A316UPK3-F1
#
_entry.id   AF-A0A316UPK3-F1
#
_cell.length_a   1.000
_cell.length_b   1.000
_cell.length_c   1.000
_cell.angle_alpha   90.00
_cell.angle_beta   90.00
_cell.angle_gamma   90.00
#
_symmetry.space_group_name_H-M   'P 1'
#
loop_
_entity.id
_entity.type
_entity.pdbx_description
1 polymer ?
#
loop_
_entity_poly.entity_id
_entity_poly.type
_entity_poly.pdbx_seq_one_letter_code
_entity_poly.pdbx_strand_id
1 'polypeptide(L)'
;MKLSNLTLFVAVAMAGTAVAMPAHLDARGGKQDHPKDVAHPKHPDHPKHPAKGDHPKHPKHPAKGDHPKPAPKHPKSKHPKKQPSKDPHPTKGKGEPHPHPKPHPHPHPHPHPSPVTPTPPGPTDPVPTPPVKKDPPTAGTLSYIEADGDKVAQLLDDDDESINGDPNFDYSNVHTVDEAQAWSLNDKKELMSSRGRILATSGGFIGTFGAANPDLQDPSVATFKCATNQASDETTAILDCVAATDVNSVDTFFICNNGGLEGDSEVCENRFGGTQTTFTQFTLTKA
;
A
#
# COMPACT_ATOMS: atom_id res chain seq x y z
N MET A 1 6.57 28.32 41.44
CA MET A 1 6.11 27.03 42.01
C MET A 1 5.65 26.17 40.84
N LYS A 2 6.38 25.10 40.50
CA LYS A 2 6.07 24.22 39.36
C LYS A 2 5.17 23.09 39.86
N LEU A 3 3.95 22.99 39.34
CA LEU A 3 3.02 21.90 39.61
C LEU A 3 3.41 20.70 38.74
N SER A 4 3.62 19.56 39.40
CA SER A 4 4.01 18.29 38.81
C SER A 4 2.78 17.60 38.23
N ASN A 5 2.87 17.14 36.97
CA ASN A 5 1.83 16.33 36.34
C ASN A 5 1.85 14.92 36.94
N LEU A 6 0.73 14.53 37.54
CA LEU A 6 0.46 13.20 38.09
C LEU A 6 -0.12 12.32 36.97
N THR A 7 0.65 11.35 36.49
CA THR A 7 0.17 10.34 35.54
C THR A 7 -0.54 9.22 36.30
N LEU A 8 -1.84 9.07 36.07
CA LEU A 8 -2.68 8.01 36.64
C LEU A 8 -2.59 6.77 35.73
N PHE A 9 -2.03 5.66 36.23
CA PHE A 9 -2.10 4.36 35.57
C PHE A 9 -3.43 3.68 35.90
N VAL A 10 -4.25 3.41 34.88
CA VAL A 10 -5.43 2.55 35.01
C VAL A 10 -5.03 1.15 34.59
N ALA A 11 -5.00 0.22 35.55
CA ALA A 11 -4.86 -1.21 35.30
C ALA A 11 -6.24 -1.82 35.06
N VAL A 12 -6.45 -2.44 33.89
CA VAL A 12 -7.64 -3.23 33.57
C VAL A 12 -7.33 -4.69 33.87
N ALA A 13 -8.00 -5.25 34.87
CA ALA A 13 -7.97 -6.67 35.16
C ALA A 13 -8.96 -7.41 34.24
N MET A 14 -8.47 -8.30 33.38
CA MET A 14 -9.33 -9.24 32.67
C MET A 14 -9.42 -10.55 33.47
N ALA A 15 -10.60 -10.82 33.99
CA ALA A 15 -11.01 -12.14 34.45
C ALA A 15 -11.87 -12.77 33.36
N GLY A 16 -11.40 -13.89 32.79
CA GLY A 16 -12.10 -14.65 31.76
C GLY A 16 -11.99 -16.14 32.05
N THR A 17 -13.12 -16.74 32.38
CA THR A 17 -13.33 -18.14 32.78
C THR A 17 -13.14 -19.12 31.63
N ALA A 18 -12.18 -20.04 31.76
CA ALA A 18 -12.07 -21.20 30.87
C ALA A 18 -13.01 -22.31 31.35
N VAL A 19 -14.01 -22.62 30.53
CA VAL A 19 -14.88 -23.80 30.69
C VAL A 19 -14.20 -24.95 29.94
N ALA A 20 -13.86 -26.01 30.68
CA ALA A 20 -13.38 -27.27 30.14
C ALA A 20 -14.51 -27.99 29.38
N MET A 21 -14.21 -28.50 28.18
CA MET A 21 -15.01 -29.52 27.50
C MET A 21 -14.10 -30.64 26.96
N PRO A 22 -14.60 -31.89 26.93
CA PRO A 22 -13.77 -33.08 26.90
C PRO A 22 -13.41 -33.55 25.49
N ALA A 23 -12.29 -34.26 25.42
CA ALA A 23 -11.87 -35.05 24.27
C ALA A 23 -12.89 -36.15 23.94
N HIS A 24 -13.17 -36.36 22.65
CA HIS A 24 -13.65 -37.63 22.15
C HIS A 24 -12.86 -38.00 20.89
N LEU A 25 -11.90 -38.91 21.09
CA LEU A 25 -11.29 -39.71 20.04
C LEU A 25 -12.38 -40.61 19.46
N ASP A 26 -12.52 -40.65 18.14
CA ASP A 26 -12.92 -41.90 17.50
C ASP A 26 -12.18 -42.12 16.19
N ALA A 27 -11.60 -43.30 16.12
CA ALA A 27 -10.87 -43.85 15.00
C ALA A 27 -11.85 -44.49 14.01
N ARG A 28 -11.52 -44.48 12.72
CA ARG A 28 -11.53 -45.69 11.87
C ARG A 28 -11.23 -45.36 10.42
N GLY A 29 -10.24 -46.08 9.89
CA GLY A 29 -9.97 -46.13 8.46
C GLY A 29 -11.13 -46.73 7.67
N GLY A 30 -11.32 -46.21 6.47
CA GLY A 30 -12.10 -46.82 5.40
C GLY A 30 -11.26 -46.81 4.14
N LYS A 31 -10.92 -48.01 3.65
CA LYS A 31 -10.43 -48.21 2.28
C LYS A 31 -11.52 -47.68 1.32
N GLN A 32 -11.16 -46.77 0.44
CA GLN A 32 -12.01 -46.44 -0.71
C GLN A 32 -11.71 -47.44 -1.82
N ASP A 33 -12.57 -48.45 -1.92
CA ASP A 33 -12.68 -49.29 -3.10
C ASP A 33 -13.25 -48.46 -4.25
N HIS A 34 -12.59 -48.53 -5.41
CA HIS A 34 -13.03 -47.94 -6.66
C HIS A 34 -14.35 -48.57 -7.15
N PRO A 35 -15.43 -47.79 -7.37
CA PRO A 35 -16.52 -48.22 -8.23
C PRO A 35 -16.10 -48.00 -9.69
N LYS A 36 -15.90 -49.11 -10.40
CA LYS A 36 -15.96 -49.13 -11.87
C LYS A 36 -17.41 -48.92 -12.32
N ASP A 37 -17.53 -48.30 -13.48
CA ASP A 37 -18.71 -48.31 -14.36
C ASP A 37 -19.95 -47.53 -13.88
N VAL A 38 -19.87 -46.19 -13.97
CA VAL A 38 -21.06 -45.35 -14.15
C VAL A 38 -21.15 -44.97 -15.62
N ALA A 39 -22.20 -45.47 -16.28
CA ALA A 39 -22.53 -45.16 -17.65
C ALA A 39 -22.74 -43.65 -17.85
N HIS A 40 -21.97 -43.05 -18.77
CA HIS A 40 -22.14 -41.68 -19.18
C HIS A 40 -23.54 -41.47 -19.81
N PRO A 41 -24.37 -40.54 -19.30
CA PRO A 41 -25.56 -40.11 -20.01
C PRO A 41 -25.13 -39.40 -21.30
N LYS A 42 -25.75 -39.80 -22.41
CA LYS A 42 -25.56 -39.18 -23.73
C LYS A 42 -25.85 -37.68 -23.63
N HIS A 43 -24.85 -36.87 -23.97
CA HIS A 43 -25.02 -35.43 -24.17
C HIS A 43 -26.12 -35.17 -25.21
N PRO A 44 -27.04 -34.22 -24.98
CA PRO A 44 -27.95 -33.77 -26.01
C PRO A 44 -27.19 -33.05 -27.12
N ASP A 45 -27.55 -33.34 -28.37
CA ASP A 45 -26.96 -32.76 -29.57
C ASP A 45 -26.97 -31.23 -29.52
N HIS A 46 -25.79 -30.63 -29.54
CA HIS A 46 -25.65 -29.18 -29.62
C HIS A 46 -26.16 -28.67 -30.98
N PRO A 47 -26.98 -27.60 -31.02
CA PRO A 47 -27.43 -27.00 -32.27
C PRO A 47 -26.23 -26.47 -33.07
N LYS A 48 -26.23 -26.77 -34.37
CA LYS A 48 -25.22 -26.31 -35.33
C LYS A 48 -25.07 -24.79 -35.26
N HIS A 49 -23.86 -24.33 -34.94
CA HIS A 49 -23.51 -22.92 -35.02
C HIS A 49 -23.69 -22.38 -36.45
N PRO A 50 -24.16 -21.13 -36.63
CA PRO A 50 -24.28 -20.52 -37.94
C PRO A 50 -22.90 -20.36 -38.59
N ALA A 51 -22.89 -20.46 -39.93
CA ALA A 51 -21.68 -20.37 -40.74
C ALA A 51 -20.93 -19.05 -40.48
N LYS A 52 -19.61 -19.15 -40.34
CA LYS A 52 -18.68 -18.01 -40.24
C LYS A 52 -18.94 -17.04 -41.40
N GLY A 53 -19.48 -15.87 -41.08
CA GLY A 53 -19.54 -14.75 -42.02
C GLY A 53 -18.13 -14.29 -42.39
N ASP A 54 -17.96 -13.91 -43.66
CA ASP A 54 -16.70 -13.42 -44.20
C ASP A 54 -16.18 -12.22 -43.38
N HIS A 55 -15.01 -12.39 -42.76
CA HIS A 55 -14.34 -11.31 -42.06
C HIS A 55 -13.89 -10.23 -43.06
N PRO A 56 -14.15 -8.94 -42.79
CA PRO A 56 -13.63 -7.84 -43.60
C PRO A 56 -12.11 -7.91 -43.66
N LYS A 57 -11.56 -7.84 -44.88
CA LYS A 57 -10.10 -7.78 -45.10
C LYS A 57 -9.55 -6.53 -44.39
N HIS A 58 -8.71 -6.75 -43.37
CA HIS A 58 -8.01 -5.67 -42.68
C HIS A 58 -7.16 -4.86 -43.67
N PRO A 59 -7.19 -3.52 -43.60
CA PRO A 59 -6.30 -2.67 -44.38
C PRO A 59 -4.83 -3.00 -44.07
N LYS A 60 -4.01 -3.08 -45.13
CA LYS A 60 -2.56 -3.25 -45.00
C LYS A 60 -1.99 -2.13 -44.14
N HIS A 61 -1.35 -2.48 -43.02
CA HIS A 61 -0.57 -1.53 -42.24
C HIS A 61 0.54 -0.91 -43.11
N PRO A 62 0.78 0.42 -42.99
CA PRO A 62 1.89 1.06 -43.68
C PRO A 62 3.21 0.44 -43.23
N ALA A 63 4.16 0.35 -44.17
CA ALA A 63 5.48 -0.20 -43.95
C ALA A 63 6.18 0.52 -42.78
N LYS A 64 6.76 -0.27 -41.86
CA LYS A 64 7.60 0.21 -40.77
C LYS A 64 8.69 1.13 -41.35
N GLY A 65 8.63 2.41 -41.00
CA GLY A 65 9.71 3.35 -41.28
C GLY A 65 10.99 2.92 -40.56
N ASP A 66 12.12 3.13 -41.22
CA ASP A 66 13.45 2.79 -40.71
C ASP A 66 13.71 3.44 -39.35
N HIS A 67 13.86 2.62 -38.32
CA HIS A 67 14.26 3.09 -37.00
C HIS A 67 15.72 3.60 -37.05
N PRO A 68 16.03 4.74 -36.40
CA PRO A 68 17.39 5.22 -36.29
C PRO A 68 18.28 4.20 -35.56
N LYS A 69 19.45 3.95 -36.16
CA LYS A 69 20.48 3.03 -35.65
C LYS A 69 20.81 3.32 -34.17
N PRO A 70 20.89 2.30 -33.31
CA PRO A 70 21.38 2.47 -31.94
C PRO A 70 22.83 2.99 -31.94
N ALA A 71 23.10 3.99 -31.10
CA ALA A 71 24.43 4.51 -30.86
C ALA A 71 25.38 3.42 -30.30
N PRO A 72 26.71 3.54 -30.52
CA PRO A 72 27.68 2.53 -30.07
C PRO A 72 27.67 2.38 -28.55
N LYS A 73 27.54 1.15 -28.06
CA LYS A 73 27.66 0.81 -26.65
C LYS A 73 29.08 1.12 -26.16
N HIS A 74 29.18 1.92 -25.10
CA HIS A 74 30.45 2.17 -24.40
C HIS A 74 31.09 0.85 -23.91
N PRO A 75 32.43 0.74 -23.92
CA PRO A 75 33.12 -0.46 -23.51
C PRO A 75 32.96 -0.73 -22.01
N LYS A 76 32.72 -2.02 -21.68
CA LYS A 76 32.64 -2.56 -20.33
C LYS A 76 33.92 -2.23 -19.55
N SER A 77 33.80 -1.38 -18.54
CA SER A 77 34.84 -1.18 -17.53
C SER A 77 35.04 -2.49 -16.76
N LYS A 78 36.22 -3.10 -16.92
CA LYS A 78 36.65 -4.27 -16.15
C LYS A 78 37.06 -3.78 -14.76
N HIS A 79 36.28 -4.10 -13.75
CA HIS A 79 36.69 -3.91 -12.35
C HIS A 79 37.96 -4.76 -12.05
N PRO A 80 39.00 -4.17 -11.45
CA PRO A 80 40.14 -4.93 -10.95
C PRO A 80 39.80 -5.68 -9.65
N LYS A 81 40.44 -6.83 -9.52
CA LYS A 81 40.38 -7.77 -8.40
C LYS A 81 40.72 -7.11 -7.06
N LYS A 82 39.96 -7.49 -6.02
CA LYS A 82 40.24 -7.22 -4.61
C LYS A 82 41.65 -7.70 -4.23
N GLN A 83 42.48 -6.79 -3.72
CA GLN A 83 43.63 -7.11 -2.88
C GLN A 83 43.20 -7.12 -1.40
N PRO A 84 43.76 -8.00 -0.55
CA PRO A 84 43.59 -7.92 0.88
C PRO A 84 44.63 -6.97 1.46
N SER A 85 44.20 -5.86 2.07
CA SER A 85 45.10 -5.02 2.88
C SER A 85 44.91 -5.35 4.35
N LYS A 86 46.00 -5.79 4.96
CA LYS A 86 46.22 -5.80 6.41
C LYS A 86 46.71 -4.42 6.86
N ASP A 87 46.27 -4.03 8.06
CA ASP A 87 46.85 -3.03 8.98
C ASP A 87 46.89 -1.54 8.50
N PRO A 88 47.16 -0.51 9.35
CA PRO A 88 47.21 -0.39 10.82
C PRO A 88 46.48 0.87 11.39
N HIS A 89 46.43 0.96 12.73
CA HIS A 89 46.34 2.13 13.64
C HIS A 89 45.89 3.53 13.14
N PRO A 90 44.94 4.19 13.86
CA PRO A 90 44.67 5.61 13.69
C PRO A 90 45.70 6.49 14.42
N THR A 91 46.43 7.30 13.66
CA THR A 91 47.27 8.39 14.15
C THR A 91 46.41 9.59 14.57
N LYS A 92 46.62 10.04 15.82
CA LYS A 92 46.09 11.30 16.37
C LYS A 92 46.64 12.50 15.59
N GLY A 93 45.84 13.05 14.69
CA GLY A 93 46.07 14.35 14.08
C GLY A 93 45.66 15.48 15.03
N LYS A 94 46.63 16.31 15.43
CA LYS A 94 46.40 17.58 16.13
C LYS A 94 45.56 18.50 15.24
N GLY A 95 44.37 18.87 15.70
CA GLY A 95 43.54 19.89 15.08
C GLY A 95 44.20 21.27 15.20
N GLU A 96 44.37 21.95 14.07
CA GLU A 96 44.65 23.37 14.03
C GLU A 96 43.42 24.17 14.49
N PRO A 97 43.59 25.25 15.28
CA PRO A 97 42.50 26.13 15.64
C PRO A 97 42.04 26.93 14.42
N HIS A 98 40.77 26.77 14.04
CA HIS A 98 40.15 27.58 13.00
C HIS A 98 40.09 29.06 13.42
N PRO A 99 40.36 30.01 12.50
CA PRO A 99 40.28 31.43 12.79
C PRO A 99 38.84 31.86 13.07
N HIS A 100 38.65 32.60 14.16
CA HIS A 100 37.36 33.21 14.50
C HIS A 100 36.91 34.20 13.42
N PRO A 101 35.62 34.18 13.02
CA PRO A 101 35.06 35.17 12.11
C PRO A 101 35.12 36.57 12.75
N LYS A 102 35.59 37.55 11.97
CA LYS A 102 35.68 38.96 12.40
C LYS A 102 34.27 39.54 12.66
N PRO A 103 34.13 40.47 13.63
CA PRO A 103 32.89 41.21 13.82
C PRO A 103 32.52 41.99 12.56
N HIS A 104 31.28 41.82 12.09
CA HIS A 104 30.76 42.62 11.00
C HIS A 104 30.46 44.05 11.50
N PRO A 105 30.73 45.09 10.68
CA PRO A 105 30.37 46.47 11.02
C PRO A 105 28.86 46.62 11.18
N HIS A 106 28.45 47.32 12.23
CA HIS A 106 27.05 47.62 12.48
C HIS A 106 26.48 48.51 11.36
N PRO A 107 25.26 48.24 10.87
CA PRO A 107 24.59 49.10 9.90
C PRO A 107 24.38 50.50 10.48
N HIS A 108 24.61 51.52 9.65
CA HIS A 108 24.39 52.92 10.01
C HIS A 108 22.92 53.17 10.38
N PRO A 109 22.66 54.07 11.35
CA PRO A 109 21.31 54.45 11.72
C PRO A 109 20.57 55.04 10.51
N HIS A 110 19.47 54.41 10.13
CA HIS A 110 18.59 54.94 9.10
C HIS A 110 17.87 56.20 9.61
N PRO A 111 17.60 57.18 8.73
CA PRO A 111 16.86 58.38 9.09
C PRO A 111 15.48 58.01 9.64
N HIS A 112 15.12 58.64 10.77
CA HIS A 112 13.79 58.53 11.34
C HIS A 112 12.76 59.10 10.35
N PRO A 113 11.71 58.34 9.99
CA PRO A 113 10.62 58.89 9.18
C PRO A 113 9.92 60.01 9.96
N SER A 114 9.64 61.11 9.26
CA SER A 114 8.85 62.21 9.81
C SER A 114 7.48 61.74 10.27
N PRO A 115 6.89 62.36 11.31
CA PRO A 115 5.59 61.97 11.84
C PRO A 115 4.51 62.17 10.77
N VAL A 116 4.00 61.06 10.26
CA VAL A 116 2.86 61.03 9.35
C VAL A 116 1.60 61.30 10.16
N THR A 117 0.82 62.29 9.74
CA THR A 117 -0.49 62.61 10.31
C THR A 117 -1.41 61.40 10.12
N PRO A 118 -2.09 60.91 11.17
CA PRO A 118 -2.92 59.72 11.07
C PRO A 118 -4.08 59.96 10.11
N THR A 119 -4.11 59.17 9.03
CA THR A 119 -5.26 59.13 8.12
C THR A 119 -6.40 58.44 8.87
N PRO A 120 -7.63 59.00 8.86
CA PRO A 120 -8.79 58.36 9.45
C PRO A 120 -8.98 56.94 8.90
N PRO A 121 -9.27 55.93 9.73
CA PRO A 121 -9.53 54.58 9.25
C PRO A 121 -10.73 54.60 8.32
N GLY A 122 -10.48 54.37 7.02
CA GLY A 122 -11.53 54.10 6.05
C GLY A 122 -12.28 52.82 6.43
N PRO A 123 -13.50 52.62 5.89
CA PRO A 123 -14.23 51.38 6.07
C PRO A 123 -13.32 50.22 5.66
N THR A 124 -12.96 49.40 6.63
CA THR A 124 -12.07 48.27 6.42
C THR A 124 -12.88 47.24 5.66
N ASP A 125 -12.54 47.02 4.39
CA ASP A 125 -13.10 45.91 3.62
C ASP A 125 -12.96 44.62 4.46
N PRO A 126 -14.00 43.78 4.52
CA PRO A 126 -13.92 42.55 5.29
C PRO A 126 -12.72 41.74 4.79
N VAL A 127 -11.79 41.48 5.71
CA VAL A 127 -10.60 40.66 5.43
C VAL A 127 -11.10 39.34 4.83
N PRO A 128 -10.65 38.95 3.62
CA PRO A 128 -11.05 37.70 3.02
C PRO A 128 -10.80 36.57 4.02
N THR A 129 -11.85 35.85 4.40
CA THR A 129 -11.68 34.67 5.25
C THR A 129 -10.80 33.69 4.49
N PRO A 130 -9.70 33.20 5.07
CA PRO A 130 -8.87 32.19 4.41
C PRO A 130 -9.77 31.03 3.99
N PRO A 131 -9.61 30.48 2.78
CA PRO A 131 -10.36 29.31 2.37
C PRO A 131 -10.15 28.22 3.42
N VAL A 132 -11.25 27.72 3.97
CA VAL A 132 -11.21 26.61 4.93
C VAL A 132 -10.62 25.42 4.18
N LYS A 133 -9.42 24.99 4.59
CA LYS A 133 -8.80 23.78 4.04
C LYS A 133 -9.74 22.62 4.36
N LYS A 134 -10.33 22.03 3.32
CA LYS A 134 -11.18 20.84 3.48
C LYS A 134 -10.27 19.64 3.72
N ASP A 135 -10.68 18.80 4.66
CA ASP A 135 -9.95 17.58 4.98
C ASP A 135 -10.12 16.54 3.85
N PRO A 136 -9.09 15.71 3.57
CA PRO A 136 -9.21 14.61 2.64
C PRO A 136 -10.27 13.59 3.05
N PRO A 137 -10.88 12.86 2.08
CA PRO A 137 -11.85 11.83 2.40
C PRO A 137 -11.23 10.71 3.23
N THR A 138 -11.94 10.25 4.26
CA THR A 138 -11.58 9.05 5.04
C THR A 138 -12.31 7.80 4.57
N ALA A 139 -13.14 7.90 3.52
CA ALA A 139 -13.85 6.79 2.90
C ALA A 139 -14.06 7.05 1.40
N GLY A 140 -14.10 5.99 0.61
CA GLY A 140 -14.17 6.07 -0.85
C GLY A 140 -13.90 4.73 -1.54
N THR A 141 -13.66 4.75 -2.85
CA THR A 141 -13.18 3.58 -3.59
C THR A 141 -11.67 3.45 -3.44
N LEU A 142 -11.20 2.25 -3.11
CA LEU A 142 -9.76 1.96 -3.01
C LEU A 142 -9.16 1.74 -4.40
N SER A 143 -8.01 2.36 -4.64
CA SER A 143 -7.29 2.25 -5.90
C SER A 143 -5.79 2.44 -5.69
N TYR A 144 -5.02 2.17 -6.73
CA TYR A 144 -3.61 2.57 -6.81
C TYR A 144 -3.33 3.22 -8.17
N ILE A 145 -2.23 3.99 -8.22
CA ILE A 145 -1.68 4.56 -9.44
C ILE A 145 -0.28 3.98 -9.61
N GLU A 146 0.03 3.50 -10.81
CA GLU A 146 1.35 2.99 -11.12
C GLU A 146 2.42 4.08 -11.01
N ALA A 147 3.63 3.71 -10.59
CA ALA A 147 4.71 4.66 -10.36
C ALA A 147 5.13 5.45 -11.62
N ASP A 148 4.84 4.92 -12.82
CA ASP A 148 5.09 5.57 -14.10
C ASP A 148 4.07 6.68 -14.42
N GLY A 149 2.91 6.71 -13.75
CA GLY A 149 1.88 7.75 -13.89
C GLY A 149 1.17 7.78 -15.25
N ASP A 150 1.53 6.89 -16.19
CA ASP A 150 0.99 6.85 -17.55
C ASP A 150 -0.36 6.09 -17.62
N LYS A 151 -0.68 5.32 -16.57
CA LYS A 151 -1.92 4.54 -16.50
C LYS A 151 -2.97 5.18 -15.62
N VAL A 152 -4.22 4.95 -15.98
CA VAL A 152 -5.38 5.30 -15.15
C VAL A 152 -5.34 4.51 -13.85
N ALA A 153 -5.84 5.13 -12.77
CA ALA A 153 -5.98 4.47 -11.47
C ALA A 153 -6.73 3.13 -11.64
N GLN A 154 -6.18 2.08 -11.04
CA GLN A 154 -6.78 0.75 -11.04
C GLN A 154 -7.48 0.54 -9.70
N LEU A 155 -8.70 0.03 -9.74
CA LEU A 155 -9.49 -0.23 -8.53
C LEU A 155 -9.01 -1.52 -7.86
N LEU A 156 -9.02 -1.51 -6.53
CA LEU A 156 -8.69 -2.66 -5.71
C LEU A 156 -9.89 -3.03 -4.86
N ASP A 157 -10.13 -4.33 -4.72
CA ASP A 157 -11.14 -4.81 -3.79
C ASP A 157 -10.84 -6.18 -3.20
N ASP A 158 -11.50 -6.49 -2.07
CA ASP A 158 -11.48 -7.84 -1.50
C ASP A 158 -12.50 -8.76 -2.21
N ASP A 159 -12.10 -9.99 -2.51
CA ASP A 159 -12.99 -10.99 -3.07
C ASP A 159 -14.04 -11.43 -2.02
N ASP A 160 -15.31 -11.50 -2.45
CA ASP A 160 -16.38 -11.99 -1.56
C ASP A 160 -16.27 -13.49 -1.30
N GLU A 161 -15.58 -14.20 -2.19
CA GLU A 161 -15.44 -15.64 -2.10
C GLU A 161 -14.46 -15.97 -0.99
N SER A 162 -15.00 -16.26 0.20
CA SER A 162 -14.33 -17.13 1.18
C SER A 162 -13.76 -18.29 0.39
N ILE A 163 -12.43 -18.35 0.29
CA ILE A 163 -11.68 -19.21 -0.65
C ILE A 163 -12.07 -20.69 -0.53
N ASN A 164 -12.78 -21.09 0.53
CA ASN A 164 -13.23 -22.45 0.75
C ASN A 164 -14.69 -22.60 1.22
N GLY A 165 -15.49 -21.51 1.20
CA GLY A 165 -16.84 -21.51 1.80
C GLY A 165 -16.85 -21.85 3.29
N ASP A 166 -15.69 -21.83 3.95
CA ASP A 166 -15.55 -22.04 5.39
C ASP A 166 -15.85 -20.70 6.08
N PRO A 167 -16.97 -20.59 6.82
CA PRO A 167 -17.32 -19.37 7.53
C PRO A 167 -16.33 -19.04 8.66
N ASN A 168 -15.46 -19.98 9.04
CA ASN A 168 -14.44 -19.75 10.07
C ASN A 168 -13.17 -19.11 9.49
N PHE A 169 -12.97 -19.18 8.17
CA PHE A 169 -11.88 -18.48 7.50
C PHE A 169 -12.39 -17.14 6.97
N ASP A 170 -12.45 -16.15 7.86
CA ASP A 170 -12.75 -14.76 7.50
C ASP A 170 -11.50 -14.06 6.98
N TYR A 171 -11.01 -14.57 5.85
CA TYR A 171 -9.86 -14.09 5.09
C TYR A 171 -10.25 -13.94 3.61
N SER A 172 -9.80 -12.85 2.99
CA SER A 172 -9.90 -12.65 1.55
C SER A 172 -8.62 -12.08 0.98
N ASN A 173 -8.31 -12.46 -0.25
CA ASN A 173 -7.31 -11.77 -1.04
C ASN A 173 -7.84 -10.41 -1.52
N VAL A 174 -6.92 -9.51 -1.88
CA VAL A 174 -7.25 -8.24 -2.54
C VAL A 174 -6.77 -8.32 -3.99
N HIS A 175 -7.62 -7.93 -4.93
CA HIS A 175 -7.38 -8.03 -6.37
C HIS A 175 -7.74 -6.74 -7.09
N THR A 176 -7.22 -6.58 -8.31
CA THR A 176 -7.69 -5.56 -9.25
C THR A 176 -9.09 -5.92 -9.75
N VAL A 177 -10.02 -4.97 -9.70
CA VAL A 177 -11.42 -5.17 -10.11
C VAL A 177 -11.89 -4.07 -11.06
N ASP A 178 -12.98 -4.35 -11.79
CA ASP A 178 -13.65 -3.34 -12.64
C ASP A 178 -14.62 -2.45 -11.82
N GLU A 179 -15.18 -3.00 -10.74
CA GLU A 179 -16.10 -2.32 -9.83
C GLU A 179 -15.64 -2.60 -8.39
N ALA A 180 -15.42 -1.55 -7.61
CA ALA A 180 -14.97 -1.66 -6.22
C ALA A 180 -16.06 -1.24 -5.24
N GLN A 181 -16.11 -1.92 -4.09
CA GLN A 181 -16.89 -1.51 -2.94
C GLN A 181 -16.27 -0.29 -2.24
N ALA A 182 -16.98 0.22 -1.24
CA ALA A 182 -16.47 1.29 -0.39
C ALA A 182 -15.43 0.78 0.61
N TRP A 183 -14.39 1.58 0.82
CA TRP A 183 -13.34 1.41 1.82
C TRP A 183 -13.30 2.63 2.73
N SER A 184 -12.80 2.45 3.94
CA SER A 184 -12.70 3.53 4.93
C SER A 184 -11.48 3.37 5.84
N LEU A 185 -11.00 4.49 6.40
CA LEU A 185 -10.05 4.51 7.50
C LEU A 185 -10.81 4.52 8.82
N ASN A 186 -10.56 3.53 9.67
CA ASN A 186 -11.11 3.51 11.02
C ASN A 186 -10.34 4.46 11.98
N ASP A 187 -10.78 4.53 13.24
CA ASP A 187 -10.14 5.39 14.26
C ASP A 187 -8.67 5.04 14.52
N LYS A 188 -8.28 3.79 14.24
CA LYS A 188 -6.89 3.30 14.36
C LYS A 188 -6.08 3.51 13.08
N LYS A 189 -6.62 4.22 12.09
CA LYS A 189 -6.02 4.48 10.78
C LYS A 189 -5.75 3.21 9.98
N GLU A 190 -6.55 2.17 10.19
CA GLU A 190 -6.50 0.94 9.40
C GLU A 190 -7.47 1.05 8.23
N LEU A 191 -7.07 0.53 7.06
CA LEU A 191 -7.96 0.39 5.91
C LEU A 191 -8.93 -0.75 6.14
N MET A 192 -10.23 -0.43 6.04
CA MET A 192 -11.32 -1.36 6.29
C MET A 192 -12.29 -1.36 5.11
N SER A 193 -12.58 -2.53 4.56
CA SER A 193 -13.58 -2.71 3.51
C SER A 193 -15.00 -2.52 4.06
N SER A 194 -15.98 -2.27 3.18
CA SER A 194 -17.39 -2.10 3.58
C SER A 194 -17.98 -3.37 4.23
N ARG A 195 -17.33 -4.52 4.03
CA ARG A 195 -17.62 -5.81 4.67
C ARG A 195 -17.10 -5.91 6.11
N GLY A 196 -16.40 -4.89 6.62
CA GLY A 196 -15.86 -4.88 7.98
C GLY A 196 -14.56 -5.68 8.13
N ARG A 197 -13.85 -5.94 7.04
CA ARG A 197 -12.54 -6.60 7.04
C ARG A 197 -11.41 -5.57 6.97
N ILE A 198 -10.31 -5.84 7.66
CA ILE A 198 -9.15 -4.97 7.79
C ILE A 198 -8.03 -5.49 6.87
N LEU A 199 -7.40 -4.58 6.12
CA LEU A 199 -6.22 -4.90 5.33
C LEU A 199 -5.02 -5.21 6.23
N ALA A 200 -4.42 -6.39 6.04
CA ALA A 200 -3.26 -6.84 6.80
C ALA A 200 -2.29 -7.65 5.93
N THR A 201 -1.10 -7.91 6.48
CA THR A 201 -0.06 -8.69 5.83
C THR A 201 0.60 -9.66 6.80
N SER A 202 1.06 -10.80 6.28
CA SER A 202 1.97 -11.72 6.98
C SER A 202 3.42 -11.59 6.47
N GLY A 203 3.79 -10.40 6.00
CA GLY A 203 5.11 -10.05 5.48
C GLY A 203 5.26 -10.24 3.98
N GLY A 204 4.81 -11.38 3.44
CA GLY A 204 4.77 -11.64 1.99
C GLY A 204 3.37 -11.59 1.39
N PHE A 205 2.39 -12.09 2.14
CA PHE A 205 0.99 -12.14 1.69
C PHE A 205 0.23 -10.92 2.15
N ILE A 206 -0.63 -10.37 1.29
CA ILE A 206 -1.59 -9.33 1.66
C ILE A 206 -3.02 -9.85 1.51
N GLY A 207 -3.88 -9.49 2.44
CA GLY A 207 -5.31 -9.79 2.36
C GLY A 207 -6.12 -8.97 3.35
N THR A 208 -7.44 -9.18 3.35
CA THR A 208 -8.34 -8.63 4.34
C THR A 208 -8.77 -9.70 5.34
N PHE A 209 -8.88 -9.32 6.60
CA PHE A 209 -9.25 -10.20 7.70
C PHE A 209 -10.43 -9.61 8.45
N GLY A 210 -11.38 -10.46 8.87
CA GLY A 210 -12.40 -10.03 9.83
C GLY A 210 -11.79 -9.33 11.04
N ALA A 211 -12.40 -8.25 11.52
CA ALA A 211 -11.87 -7.52 12.69
C ALA A 211 -11.76 -8.38 13.96
N ALA A 212 -12.52 -9.48 14.03
CA ALA A 212 -12.49 -10.46 15.11
C ALA A 212 -11.66 -11.72 14.78
N ASN A 213 -10.98 -11.76 13.64
CA ASN A 213 -10.19 -12.91 13.20
C ASN A 213 -9.02 -13.14 14.19
N PRO A 214 -8.86 -14.35 14.76
CA PRO A 214 -7.79 -14.65 15.70
C PRO A 214 -6.39 -14.52 15.09
N ASP A 215 -6.23 -14.65 13.77
CA ASP A 215 -4.94 -14.51 13.08
C ASP A 215 -4.35 -13.10 13.23
N LEU A 216 -5.19 -12.09 13.48
CA LEU A 216 -4.73 -10.72 13.80
C LEU A 216 -4.05 -10.63 15.17
N GLN A 217 -4.09 -11.69 15.99
CA GLN A 217 -3.32 -11.79 17.24
C GLN A 217 -1.97 -12.49 17.04
N ASP A 218 -1.73 -13.09 15.87
CA ASP A 218 -0.43 -13.68 15.55
C ASP A 218 0.58 -12.55 15.30
N PRO A 219 1.74 -12.53 15.98
CA PRO A 219 2.75 -11.48 15.81
C PRO A 219 3.36 -11.42 14.41
N SER A 220 3.21 -12.49 13.61
CA SER A 220 3.62 -12.50 12.20
C SER A 220 2.65 -11.77 11.28
N VAL A 221 1.45 -11.42 11.76
CA VAL A 221 0.43 -10.68 11.02
C VAL A 221 0.34 -9.25 11.52
N ALA A 222 0.34 -8.29 10.61
CA ALA A 222 0.22 -6.87 10.94
C ALA A 222 -0.81 -6.16 10.06
N THR A 223 -1.69 -5.37 10.68
CA THR A 223 -2.63 -4.50 9.97
C THR A 223 -1.90 -3.29 9.37
N PHE A 224 -2.29 -2.86 8.18
CA PHE A 224 -1.74 -1.63 7.59
C PHE A 224 -2.25 -0.39 8.32
N LYS A 225 -1.32 0.47 8.72
CA LYS A 225 -1.58 1.81 9.28
C LYS A 225 -1.32 2.85 8.20
N CYS A 226 -2.33 3.65 7.89
CA CYS A 226 -2.31 4.57 6.77
C CYS A 226 -2.38 6.03 7.21
N ALA A 227 -1.53 6.87 6.63
CA ALA A 227 -1.57 8.31 6.82
C ALA A 227 -1.89 9.01 5.50
N THR A 228 -2.78 10.01 5.54
CA THR A 228 -3.01 10.90 4.40
C THR A 228 -1.80 11.80 4.21
N ASN A 229 -1.23 11.83 3.01
CA ASN A 229 -0.06 12.64 2.71
C ASN A 229 -0.44 14.06 2.21
N GLN A 230 0.56 14.91 1.98
CA GLN A 230 0.36 16.32 1.61
C GLN A 230 -0.22 16.52 0.20
N ALA A 231 -0.19 15.51 -0.65
CA ALA A 231 -0.76 15.56 -1.99
C ALA A 231 -2.26 15.25 -2.02
N SER A 232 -2.85 14.89 -0.88
CA SER A 232 -4.29 14.68 -0.73
C SER A 232 -5.10 15.98 -0.85
N ASP A 233 -6.31 15.88 -1.39
CA ASP A 233 -7.27 16.98 -1.53
C ASP A 233 -8.68 16.59 -1.05
N GLU A 234 -9.68 17.46 -1.29
CA GLU A 234 -11.05 17.26 -0.80
C GLU A 234 -11.82 16.10 -1.47
N THR A 235 -11.31 15.58 -2.59
CA THR A 235 -11.91 14.49 -3.38
C THR A 235 -11.11 13.20 -3.30
N THR A 236 -9.81 13.32 -3.00
CA THR A 236 -8.84 12.24 -3.13
C THR A 236 -7.90 12.23 -1.95
N ALA A 237 -7.87 11.13 -1.20
CA ALA A 237 -6.87 10.89 -0.16
C ALA A 237 -5.79 9.95 -0.68
N ILE A 238 -4.55 10.44 -0.70
CA ILE A 238 -3.37 9.63 -1.04
C ILE A 238 -2.77 9.14 0.27
N LEU A 239 -2.68 7.82 0.41
CA LEU A 239 -2.38 7.12 1.63
C LEU A 239 -0.98 6.48 1.58
N ASP A 240 -0.13 6.87 2.53
CA ASP A 240 1.11 6.15 2.84
C ASP A 240 0.77 5.10 3.89
N CYS A 241 0.80 3.82 3.51
CA CYS A 241 0.40 2.70 4.37
C CYS A 241 1.60 1.82 4.72
N VAL A 242 1.75 1.52 6.01
CA VAL A 242 2.83 0.67 6.52
C VAL A 242 2.26 -0.39 7.45
N ALA A 243 2.73 -1.63 7.31
CA ALA A 243 2.52 -2.70 8.28
C ALA A 243 3.88 -3.24 8.74
N ALA A 244 4.07 -3.40 10.05
CA ALA A 244 5.29 -3.95 10.62
C ALA A 244 5.00 -5.31 11.26
N THR A 245 5.51 -6.38 10.66
CA THR A 245 5.48 -7.74 11.20
C THR A 245 6.72 -7.98 12.09
N ASP A 246 6.82 -9.16 12.69
CA ASP A 246 8.04 -9.60 13.39
C ASP A 246 9.24 -9.86 12.44
N VAL A 247 8.98 -10.11 11.15
CA VAL A 247 10.00 -10.38 10.13
C VAL A 247 10.44 -9.13 9.39
N ASN A 248 9.49 -8.30 8.95
CA ASN A 248 9.73 -7.18 8.05
C ASN A 248 8.71 -6.04 8.19
N SER A 249 9.05 -4.89 7.59
CA SER A 249 8.10 -3.80 7.36
C SER A 249 7.68 -3.82 5.90
N VAL A 250 6.39 -3.73 5.65
CA VAL A 250 5.78 -3.71 4.32
C VAL A 250 5.17 -2.33 4.08
N ASP A 251 5.71 -1.62 3.10
CA ASP A 251 5.28 -0.29 2.62
C ASP A 251 5.26 -0.21 1.08
N THR A 252 5.55 -1.33 0.42
CA THR A 252 5.62 -1.49 -1.03
C THR A 252 4.70 -2.63 -1.42
N PHE A 253 3.96 -2.42 -2.49
CA PHE A 253 2.87 -3.29 -2.91
C PHE A 253 3.09 -3.76 -4.34
N PHE A 254 2.72 -5.00 -4.62
CA PHE A 254 2.91 -5.64 -5.91
C PHE A 254 1.57 -6.15 -6.42
N ILE A 255 1.23 -5.85 -7.67
CA ILE A 255 0.16 -6.56 -8.37
C ILE A 255 0.79 -7.68 -9.17
N CYS A 256 0.45 -8.92 -8.82
CA CYS A 256 0.95 -10.10 -9.52
C CYS A 256 0.21 -10.33 -10.85
N ASN A 257 0.71 -11.18 -11.74
CA ASN A 257 0.11 -11.47 -13.06
C ASN A 257 -1.33 -12.01 -13.03
N ASN A 258 -1.81 -12.51 -11.89
CA ASN A 258 -3.22 -12.88 -11.69
C ASN A 258 -4.11 -11.72 -11.20
N GLY A 259 -3.57 -10.51 -11.04
CA GLY A 259 -4.28 -9.34 -10.50
C GLY A 259 -4.30 -9.27 -8.97
N GLY A 260 -3.72 -10.24 -8.26
CA GLY A 260 -3.64 -10.23 -6.79
C GLY A 260 -2.62 -9.23 -6.25
N LEU A 261 -2.96 -8.61 -5.12
CA LEU A 261 -2.12 -7.70 -4.36
C LEU A 261 -1.26 -8.48 -3.36
N GLU A 262 0.05 -8.28 -3.39
CA GLU A 262 1.02 -8.92 -2.49
C GLU A 262 2.01 -7.91 -1.90
N GLY A 263 2.65 -8.30 -0.80
CA GLY A 263 3.65 -7.49 -0.09
C GLY A 263 5.09 -7.77 -0.51
N ASP A 264 5.32 -8.83 -1.29
CA ASP A 264 6.64 -9.25 -1.76
C ASP A 264 6.61 -9.72 -3.21
N SER A 265 7.49 -9.17 -4.05
CA SER A 265 7.68 -9.58 -5.44
C SER A 265 8.02 -11.07 -5.60
N GLU A 266 8.73 -11.69 -4.65
CA GLU A 266 9.07 -13.11 -4.73
C GLU A 266 7.82 -13.99 -4.67
N VAL A 267 6.77 -13.56 -3.97
CA VAL A 267 5.48 -14.25 -3.96
C VAL A 267 4.86 -14.21 -5.36
N CYS A 268 4.87 -13.05 -6.02
CA CYS A 268 4.40 -12.90 -7.39
C CYS A 268 5.17 -13.78 -8.38
N GLU A 269 6.51 -13.76 -8.33
CA GLU A 269 7.36 -14.53 -9.24
C GLU A 269 7.16 -16.04 -9.05
N ASN A 270 7.17 -16.50 -7.79
CA ASN A 270 7.12 -17.93 -7.50
C ASN A 270 5.73 -18.55 -7.67
N ARG A 271 4.65 -17.81 -7.43
CA ARG A 271 3.28 -18.35 -7.46
C ARG A 271 2.48 -17.97 -8.69
N PHE A 272 2.70 -16.78 -9.22
CA PHE A 272 1.84 -16.19 -10.24
C PHE A 272 2.60 -15.90 -11.54
N GLY A 273 3.88 -16.26 -11.62
CA GLY A 273 4.69 -16.13 -12.81
C GLY A 273 5.07 -14.70 -13.17
N GLY A 274 5.02 -13.79 -12.19
CA GLY A 274 5.57 -12.44 -12.34
C GLY A 274 4.77 -11.34 -11.66
N THR A 275 5.43 -10.18 -11.58
CA THR A 275 4.87 -8.90 -11.15
C THR A 275 4.38 -8.10 -12.36
N GLN A 276 3.14 -7.61 -12.33
CA GLN A 276 2.61 -6.66 -13.32
C GLN A 276 3.10 -5.24 -13.05
N THR A 277 2.98 -4.79 -11.81
CA THR A 277 3.37 -3.44 -11.40
C THR A 277 3.67 -3.36 -9.90
N THR A 278 4.31 -2.26 -9.50
CA THR A 278 4.72 -1.97 -8.13
C THR A 278 4.33 -0.54 -7.78
N PHE A 279 3.84 -0.35 -6.56
CA PHE A 279 3.43 0.97 -6.06
C PHE A 279 3.65 1.05 -4.54
N THR A 280 3.58 2.26 -3.98
CA THR A 280 3.83 2.53 -2.54
C THR A 280 2.68 3.26 -1.85
N GLN A 281 1.68 3.71 -2.63
CA GLN A 281 0.59 4.54 -2.13
C GLN A 281 -0.76 4.00 -2.60
N PHE A 282 -1.70 3.93 -1.67
CA PHE A 282 -3.11 3.74 -2.01
C PHE A 282 -3.80 5.08 -2.21
N THR A 283 -4.93 5.06 -2.90
CA THR A 283 -5.80 6.21 -3.07
C THR A 283 -7.23 5.85 -2.65
N LEU A 284 -7.84 6.69 -1.81
CA LEU A 284 -9.28 6.68 -1.56
C LEU A 284 -9.92 7.86 -2.31
N THR A 285 -10.77 7.54 -3.28
CA THR A 285 -11.54 8.55 -4.03
C THR A 285 -12.96 8.58 -3.52
N LYS A 286 -13.46 9.78 -3.19
CA LYS A 286 -14.83 9.95 -2.72
C LYS A 286 -15.83 9.45 -3.78
N ALA A 287 -16.73 8.55 -3.39
CA ALA A 287 -17.82 8.05 -4.22
C ALA A 287 -18.91 9.11 -4.47
#